data_AF-A0A542UNP6-F1
#
_entry.id   AF-A0A542UNP6-F1
#
_cell.length_a   1.000
_cell.length_b   1.000
_cell.length_c   1.000
_cell.angle_alpha   90.00
_cell.angle_beta   90.00
_cell.angle_gamma   90.00
#
_symmetry.space_group_name_H-M   'P 1'
#
loop_
_entity.id
_entity.type
_entity.pdbx_description
1 polymer ?
#
loop_
_entity_poly.entity_id
_entity_poly.type
_entity_poly.pdbx_seq_one_letter_code
_entity_poly.pdbx_strand_id
1 'polypeptide(L)'
;MEDVSALPECQLLRVPKAGNTLKECEDAGLSWFGDARADDEGRTVLPLYAAVSDGASESLLAGAWAKRLVADAVESMSLGRDWWDDVDTFVIDLMERSAPRWEAYLEWYRAERDARGRPITWYEQPGLEKGAFATVLGAEVRATVPGNCRADWSWHAFALGDSCLFHVRDGVVRRAFPLEDVEGFGITPQLLGSRNHDTALVAERLQLAHGTLAPGDEVLLASDALAAWLLSPHHEHRAPGTVLATLAELGNEPFTEWVEDQRVRGLMRNDDVTLIRIRVRTEA
;
A
#
# COMPACT_ATOMS: atom_id res chain seq x y z
N MET A 1 27.64 8.76 -13.95
CA MET A 1 26.49 7.89 -14.27
C MET A 1 26.70 6.64 -13.46
N GLU A 2 26.58 6.81 -12.14
CA GLU A 2 27.11 5.89 -11.14
C GLU A 2 26.01 4.90 -10.75
N ASP A 3 26.34 3.65 -11.04
CA ASP A 3 25.76 2.37 -10.66
C ASP A 3 24.32 2.31 -10.14
N VAL A 4 23.40 1.96 -11.06
CA VAL A 4 22.01 1.57 -10.81
C VAL A 4 21.92 0.17 -10.15
N SER A 5 23.03 -0.39 -9.64
CA SER A 5 23.12 -1.76 -9.14
C SER A 5 22.48 -2.00 -7.78
N ALA A 6 22.21 -0.94 -7.00
CA ALA A 6 21.70 -1.04 -5.63
C ALA A 6 20.19 -0.82 -5.47
N LEU A 7 19.43 -0.53 -6.53
CA LEU A 7 17.98 -0.31 -6.38
C LEU A 7 17.20 -1.64 -6.38
N PRO A 8 16.23 -1.81 -5.48
CA PRO A 8 15.39 -3.00 -5.46
C PRO A 8 14.50 -3.05 -6.72
N GLU A 9 14.06 -4.25 -7.09
CA GLU A 9 13.05 -4.43 -8.13
C GLU A 9 11.67 -4.12 -7.52
N CYS A 10 10.81 -3.41 -8.26
CA CYS A 10 9.48 -3.04 -7.79
C CYS A 10 8.43 -3.30 -8.88
N GLN A 11 7.35 -3.99 -8.52
CA GLN A 11 6.24 -4.34 -9.41
C GLN A 11 4.91 -4.01 -8.71
N LEU A 12 3.97 -3.45 -9.47
CA LEU A 12 2.59 -3.20 -9.02
C LEU A 12 1.63 -3.98 -9.91
N LEU A 13 0.85 -4.86 -9.30
CA LEU A 13 -0.18 -5.67 -9.96
C LEU A 13 -1.53 -5.35 -9.33
N ARG A 14 -2.58 -5.24 -10.16
CA ARG A 14 -3.93 -4.92 -9.70
C ARG A 14 -4.97 -5.69 -10.49
N VAL A 15 -5.92 -6.29 -9.79
CA VAL A 15 -7.04 -7.04 -10.37
C VAL A 15 -8.33 -6.54 -9.71
N PRO A 16 -9.27 -5.97 -10.48
CA PRO A 16 -10.52 -5.51 -9.90
C PRO A 16 -11.36 -6.69 -9.43
N LYS A 17 -12.34 -6.43 -8.58
CA LYS A 17 -13.42 -7.36 -8.25
C LYS A 17 -14.04 -7.95 -9.52
N ALA A 18 -14.43 -9.24 -9.48
CA ALA A 18 -14.95 -9.92 -10.66
C ALA A 18 -16.18 -9.17 -11.22
N GLY A 19 -16.14 -8.87 -12.52
CA GLY A 19 -17.16 -8.08 -13.22
C GLY A 19 -16.91 -6.58 -13.27
N ASN A 20 -15.96 -6.06 -12.48
CA ASN A 20 -15.57 -4.65 -12.50
C ASN A 20 -14.39 -4.41 -13.46
N THR A 21 -14.29 -3.18 -13.95
CA THR A 21 -13.12 -2.69 -14.67
C THR A 21 -12.09 -2.11 -13.70
N LEU A 22 -10.83 -1.94 -14.14
CA LEU A 22 -9.80 -1.26 -13.35
C LEU A 22 -10.17 0.18 -12.95
N LYS A 23 -11.12 0.82 -13.65
CA LYS A 23 -11.63 2.16 -13.28
C LYS A 23 -12.56 2.12 -12.07
N GLU A 24 -13.25 0.99 -11.88
CA GLU A 24 -14.19 0.71 -10.78
C GLU A 24 -13.52 0.00 -9.60
N CYS A 25 -12.20 -0.23 -9.69
CA CYS A 25 -11.40 -0.75 -8.60
C CYS A 25 -11.21 0.33 -7.53
N GLU A 26 -11.64 0.01 -6.32
CA GLU A 26 -11.59 0.86 -5.13
C GLU A 26 -10.23 0.77 -4.42
N ASP A 27 -9.40 -0.23 -4.74
CA ASP A 27 -8.00 -0.25 -4.32
C ASP A 27 -7.14 0.81 -5.03
N ALA A 28 -6.02 1.16 -4.40
CA ALA A 28 -4.93 1.92 -4.98
C ALA A 28 -3.56 1.38 -4.54
N GLY A 29 -2.56 1.56 -5.40
CA GLY A 29 -1.17 1.28 -5.10
C GLY A 29 -0.27 2.29 -5.80
N LEU A 30 0.81 2.70 -5.13
CA LEU A 30 1.83 3.59 -5.66
C LEU A 30 3.22 3.21 -5.13
N SER A 31 4.23 3.30 -5.98
CA SER A 31 5.64 3.16 -5.59
C SER A 31 6.48 4.28 -6.20
N TRP A 32 7.45 4.79 -5.46
CA TRP A 32 8.32 5.90 -5.87
C TRP A 32 9.75 5.71 -5.36
N PHE A 33 10.72 5.73 -6.26
CA PHE A 33 12.14 5.77 -5.91
C PHE A 33 12.50 7.20 -5.50
N GLY A 34 12.91 7.37 -4.24
CA GLY A 34 13.37 8.67 -3.75
C GLY A 34 14.80 8.97 -4.19
N ASP A 35 15.18 10.24 -4.07
CA ASP A 35 16.54 10.67 -4.33
C ASP A 35 17.51 10.10 -3.28
N ALA A 36 18.73 9.81 -3.72
CA ALA A 36 19.81 9.42 -2.83
C ALA A 36 20.08 10.54 -1.81
N ARG A 37 20.16 10.18 -0.52
CA ARG A 37 20.43 11.13 0.57
C ARG A 37 21.53 10.61 1.48
N ALA A 38 22.21 11.51 2.19
CA ALA A 38 23.11 11.11 3.27
C ALA A 38 22.34 11.03 4.59
N ASP A 39 22.58 9.99 5.39
CA ASP A 39 22.15 9.94 6.79
C ASP A 39 23.09 10.74 7.70
N ASP A 40 22.80 10.77 9.00
CA ASP A 40 23.56 11.53 10.00
C ASP A 40 25.01 11.05 10.17
N GLU A 41 25.30 9.81 9.77
CA GLU A 41 26.64 9.21 9.76
C GLU A 41 27.36 9.43 8.41
N GLY A 42 26.72 10.12 7.45
CA GLY A 42 27.26 10.39 6.13
C GLY A 42 27.18 9.21 5.16
N ARG A 43 26.42 8.15 5.49
CA ARG A 43 26.20 6.99 4.63
C ARG A 43 25.15 7.31 3.58
N THR A 44 25.31 6.79 2.36
CA THR A 44 24.33 7.00 1.29
C THR A 44 23.12 6.10 1.54
N VAL A 45 21.93 6.70 1.53
CA VAL A 45 20.64 6.02 1.66
C VAL A 45 19.89 6.15 0.34
N LEU A 46 19.44 5.00 -0.18
CA LEU A 46 18.61 4.90 -1.37
C LEU A 46 17.22 4.38 -0.96
N PRO A 47 16.21 5.26 -0.88
CA PRO A 47 14.87 4.86 -0.45
C PRO A 47 13.95 4.52 -1.63
N LEU A 48 13.13 3.50 -1.44
CA LEU A 48 11.94 3.19 -2.24
C LEU A 48 10.73 3.29 -1.32
N TYR A 49 9.81 4.18 -1.65
CA TYR A 49 8.55 4.35 -0.94
C TYR A 49 7.45 3.61 -1.69
N ALA A 50 6.57 2.93 -0.97
CA ALA A 50 5.41 2.27 -1.52
C ALA A 50 4.20 2.43 -0.60
N ALA A 51 3.01 2.51 -1.17
CA ALA A 51 1.77 2.52 -0.41
C ALA A 51 0.66 1.75 -1.13
N VAL A 52 -0.16 1.06 -0.34
CA VAL A 52 -1.40 0.39 -0.75
C VAL A 52 -2.55 0.91 0.09
N SER A 53 -3.72 1.06 -0.51
CA SER A 53 -4.93 1.51 0.15
C SER A 53 -6.13 0.78 -0.46
N ASP A 54 -7.03 0.31 0.39
CA ASP A 54 -8.27 -0.37 0.02
C ASP A 54 -9.45 0.57 0.36
N GLY A 55 -10.19 0.97 -0.66
CA GLY A 55 -11.35 1.82 -0.54
C GLY A 55 -12.57 1.08 -0.02
N ALA A 56 -13.15 1.54 1.08
CA ALA A 56 -14.33 0.93 1.66
C ALA A 56 -15.54 1.04 0.72
N SER A 57 -15.93 -0.09 0.14
CA SER A 57 -17.02 -0.22 -0.86
C SER A 57 -18.38 0.38 -0.43
N GLU A 58 -18.61 0.55 0.88
CA GLU A 58 -19.84 1.17 1.40
C GLU A 58 -19.83 2.71 1.34
N SER A 59 -18.68 3.32 1.02
CA SER A 59 -18.52 4.77 0.93
C SER A 59 -18.44 5.25 -0.51
N LEU A 60 -19.04 6.40 -0.80
CA LEU A 60 -18.96 7.00 -2.13
C LEU A 60 -17.53 7.48 -2.38
N LEU A 61 -17.00 7.20 -3.57
CA LEU A 61 -15.69 7.65 -4.03
C LEU A 61 -14.51 7.06 -3.23
N ALA A 62 -14.67 5.88 -2.63
CA ALA A 62 -13.63 5.25 -1.82
C ALA A 62 -12.33 5.02 -2.62
N GLY A 63 -12.44 4.58 -3.88
CA GLY A 63 -11.30 4.39 -4.77
C GLY A 63 -10.59 5.68 -5.17
N ALA A 64 -11.31 6.80 -5.22
CA ALA A 64 -10.68 8.10 -5.44
C ALA A 64 -9.91 8.56 -4.19
N TRP A 65 -10.47 8.28 -3.02
CA TRP A 65 -9.83 8.57 -1.75
C TRP A 65 -8.60 7.68 -1.51
N ALA A 66 -8.69 6.38 -1.79
CA ALA A 66 -7.56 5.45 -1.73
C ALA A 66 -6.39 5.91 -2.62
N LYS A 67 -6.67 6.35 -3.85
CA LYS A 67 -5.67 6.93 -4.78
C LYS A 67 -5.02 8.19 -4.23
N ARG A 68 -5.78 9.04 -3.54
CA ARG A 68 -5.26 10.25 -2.88
C ARG A 68 -4.35 9.86 -1.72
N LEU A 69 -4.80 8.94 -0.86
CA LEU A 69 -4.06 8.49 0.31
C LEU A 69 -2.70 7.89 -0.06
N VAL A 70 -2.62 6.99 -1.05
CA VAL A 70 -1.33 6.41 -1.45
C VAL A 70 -0.36 7.46 -2.00
N ALA A 71 -0.86 8.46 -2.73
CA ALA A 71 -0.04 9.55 -3.27
C ALA A 71 0.52 10.43 -2.16
N ASP A 72 -0.34 10.83 -1.24
CA ASP A 72 0.02 11.75 -0.17
C ASP A 72 0.88 11.02 0.89
N ALA A 73 0.63 9.73 1.16
CA ALA A 73 1.48 8.90 2.01
C ALA A 73 2.91 8.77 1.48
N VAL A 74 3.06 8.47 0.19
CA VAL A 74 4.39 8.40 -0.46
C VAL A 74 5.09 9.75 -0.41
N GLU A 75 4.37 10.86 -0.67
CA GLU A 75 4.95 12.19 -0.59
C GLU A 75 5.40 12.55 0.83
N SER A 76 4.55 12.31 1.84
CA SER A 76 4.88 12.57 3.26
C SER A 76 6.08 11.75 3.72
N MET A 77 6.14 10.45 3.39
CA MET A 77 7.32 9.63 3.69
C MET A 77 8.57 10.15 2.98
N SER A 78 8.45 10.59 1.71
CA SER A 78 9.61 11.05 0.95
C SER A 78 10.24 12.34 1.47
N LEU A 79 9.44 13.19 2.13
CA LEU A 79 9.89 14.45 2.71
C LEU A 79 10.36 14.29 4.16
N GLY A 80 9.82 13.32 4.90
CA GLY A 80 10.24 12.98 6.26
C GLY A 80 11.39 11.98 6.26
N ARG A 81 12.61 12.41 6.62
CA ARG A 81 13.81 11.54 6.61
C ARG A 81 13.63 10.23 7.37
N ASP A 82 13.24 10.31 8.63
CA ASP A 82 12.99 9.15 9.49
C ASP A 82 11.61 9.37 10.08
N TRP A 83 10.60 9.38 9.21
CA TRP A 83 9.23 9.80 9.51
C TRP A 83 8.59 9.01 10.67
N TRP A 84 9.13 7.83 11.01
CA TRP A 84 8.71 7.02 12.14
C TRP A 84 9.19 7.54 13.50
N ASP A 85 10.20 8.41 13.56
CA ASP A 85 10.71 8.96 14.82
C ASP A 85 9.73 9.98 15.44
N ASP A 86 8.90 10.62 14.62
CA ASP A 86 7.83 11.54 15.04
C ASP A 86 6.55 11.29 14.22
N VAL A 87 5.80 10.29 14.67
CA VAL A 87 4.53 9.85 14.03
C VAL A 87 3.48 10.95 14.03
N ASP A 88 3.42 11.76 15.08
CA ASP A 88 2.45 12.85 15.19
C ASP A 88 2.69 13.87 14.07
N THR A 89 3.95 14.30 13.89
CA THR A 89 4.33 15.19 12.79
C THR A 89 4.07 14.55 11.43
N PHE A 90 4.39 13.27 11.25
CA PHE A 90 4.10 12.55 10.00
C PHE A 90 2.60 12.51 9.67
N VAL A 91 1.75 12.19 10.65
CA VAL A 91 0.29 12.12 10.47
C VAL A 91 -0.31 13.50 10.21
N ILE A 92 0.16 14.54 10.91
CA ILE A 92 -0.24 15.92 10.64
C ILE A 92 0.07 16.26 9.19
N ASP A 93 1.28 16.01 8.72
CA ASP A 93 1.69 16.31 7.33
C ASP A 93 0.83 15.55 6.30
N LEU A 94 0.62 14.24 6.51
CA LEU A 94 -0.23 13.42 5.65
C LEU A 94 -1.65 13.98 5.54
N MET A 95 -2.25 14.36 6.68
CA MET A 95 -3.63 14.85 6.72
C MET A 95 -3.76 16.28 6.19
N GLU A 96 -2.79 17.15 6.48
CA GLU A 96 -2.75 18.52 5.96
C GLU A 96 -2.54 18.56 4.44
N ARG A 97 -1.89 17.55 3.84
CA ARG A 97 -1.87 17.37 2.37
C ARG A 97 -3.20 16.82 1.86
N SER A 98 -3.69 15.75 2.49
CA SER A 98 -4.84 14.99 1.99
C SER A 98 -6.14 15.79 1.98
N ALA A 99 -6.40 16.56 3.04
CA ALA A 99 -7.65 17.30 3.19
C ALA A 99 -7.91 18.34 2.07
N PRO A 100 -7.03 19.32 1.80
CA PRO A 100 -7.29 20.31 0.75
C PRO A 100 -7.29 19.69 -0.65
N ARG A 101 -6.47 18.66 -0.88
CA ARG A 101 -6.42 17.95 -2.17
C ARG A 101 -7.69 17.12 -2.42
N TRP A 102 -8.32 16.62 -1.36
CA TRP A 102 -9.61 15.96 -1.43
C TRP A 102 -10.75 16.95 -1.71
N GLU A 103 -10.79 18.09 -1.02
CA GLU A 103 -11.80 19.13 -1.28
C GLU A 103 -11.72 19.64 -2.73
N ALA A 104 -10.51 19.88 -3.25
CA ALA A 104 -10.30 20.23 -4.66
C ALA A 104 -10.78 19.12 -5.62
N TYR A 105 -10.58 17.84 -5.26
CA TYR A 105 -11.10 16.71 -6.04
C TYR A 105 -12.64 16.69 -6.05
N LEU A 106 -13.29 16.95 -4.91
CA LEU A 106 -14.75 17.01 -4.83
C LEU A 106 -15.34 18.14 -5.67
N GLU A 107 -14.70 19.32 -5.67
CA GLU A 107 -15.09 20.44 -6.54
C GLU A 107 -14.99 20.05 -8.02
N TRP A 108 -13.87 19.46 -8.43
CA TRP A 108 -13.68 18.96 -9.79
C TRP A 108 -14.72 17.89 -10.14
N TYR A 109 -14.95 16.92 -9.25
CA TYR A 109 -15.90 15.83 -9.47
C TYR A 109 -17.32 16.34 -9.70
N ARG A 110 -17.76 17.33 -8.91
CA ARG A 110 -19.08 17.98 -9.08
C ARG A 110 -19.17 18.69 -10.44
N ALA A 111 -18.16 19.50 -10.78
CA ALA A 111 -18.13 20.23 -12.05
C ALA A 111 -18.13 19.28 -13.27
N GLU A 112 -17.36 18.20 -13.22
CA GLU A 112 -17.30 17.20 -14.30
C GLU A 112 -18.63 16.44 -14.46
N ARG A 113 -19.30 16.10 -13.35
CA ARG A 113 -20.61 15.47 -13.34
C ARG A 113 -21.67 16.38 -13.96
N ASP A 114 -21.66 17.67 -13.62
CA ASP A 114 -22.54 18.67 -14.21
C ASP A 114 -22.29 18.83 -15.71
N ALA A 115 -21.02 18.92 -16.12
CA ALA A 115 -20.63 19.04 -17.54
C ALA A 115 -21.06 17.84 -18.39
N ARG A 116 -21.12 16.64 -17.80
CA ARG A 116 -21.64 15.42 -18.46
C ARG A 116 -23.16 15.29 -18.41
N GLY A 117 -23.88 16.29 -17.90
CA GLY A 117 -25.33 16.28 -17.76
C GLY A 117 -25.84 15.25 -16.73
N ARG A 118 -25.00 14.87 -15.77
CA ARG A 118 -25.32 13.94 -14.68
C ARG A 118 -24.99 14.58 -13.34
N PRO A 119 -25.64 15.69 -12.96
CA PRO A 119 -25.34 16.38 -11.70
C PRO A 119 -25.48 15.45 -10.50
N ILE A 120 -24.83 15.81 -9.38
CA ILE A 120 -24.98 15.08 -8.13
C ILE A 120 -26.44 15.14 -7.69
N THR A 121 -27.02 13.97 -7.49
CA THR A 121 -28.41 13.83 -7.09
C THR A 121 -28.56 13.93 -5.57
N TRP A 122 -29.76 14.28 -5.10
CA TRP A 122 -30.04 14.46 -3.67
C TRP A 122 -29.76 13.21 -2.82
N TYR A 123 -29.86 12.00 -3.39
CA TYR A 123 -29.58 10.75 -2.67
C TYR A 123 -28.08 10.43 -2.57
N GLU A 124 -27.23 11.03 -3.41
CA GLU A 124 -25.76 10.93 -3.32
C GLU A 124 -25.20 11.90 -2.26
N GLN A 125 -25.92 12.99 -1.94
CA GLN A 125 -25.45 14.04 -1.03
C GLN A 125 -25.08 13.51 0.37
N PRO A 126 -25.91 12.69 1.05
CA PRO A 126 -25.55 12.18 2.38
C PRO A 126 -24.27 11.34 2.37
N GLY A 127 -24.02 10.58 1.30
CA GLY A 127 -22.80 9.77 1.16
C GLY A 127 -21.56 10.66 0.97
N LEU A 128 -21.67 11.73 0.17
CA LEU A 128 -20.59 12.70 0.01
C LEU A 128 -20.33 13.52 1.28
N GLU A 129 -21.38 13.85 2.04
CA GLU A 129 -21.27 14.53 3.33
C GLU A 129 -20.61 13.66 4.41
N LYS A 130 -20.89 12.36 4.41
CA LYS A 130 -20.23 11.39 5.29
C LYS A 130 -18.73 11.27 4.98
N GLY A 131 -18.35 11.46 3.72
CA GLY A 131 -16.98 11.32 3.24
C GLY A 131 -16.65 9.89 2.77
N ALA A 132 -15.50 9.77 2.11
CA ALA A 132 -14.95 8.51 1.67
C ALA A 132 -14.07 7.89 2.77
N PHE A 133 -13.94 6.58 2.79
CA PHE A 133 -13.14 5.85 3.79
C PHE A 133 -12.26 4.82 3.10
N ALA A 134 -11.02 4.67 3.55
CA ALA A 134 -10.09 3.68 3.01
C ALA A 134 -9.05 3.27 4.05
N THR A 135 -8.44 2.11 3.88
CA THR A 135 -7.23 1.73 4.63
C THR A 135 -6.05 2.56 4.13
N VAL A 136 -4.93 2.55 4.85
CA VAL A 136 -3.66 3.02 4.30
C VAL A 136 -2.51 2.21 4.90
N LEU A 137 -1.70 1.64 4.03
CA LEU A 137 -0.46 0.96 4.35
C LEU A 137 0.66 1.66 3.57
N GLY A 138 1.64 2.21 4.27
CA GLY A 138 2.84 2.78 3.66
C GLY A 138 4.10 2.05 4.12
N ALA A 139 5.09 1.95 3.25
CA ALA A 139 6.39 1.39 3.57
C ALA A 139 7.51 2.15 2.86
N GLU A 140 8.61 2.39 3.57
CA GLU A 140 9.91 2.74 3.02
C GLU A 140 10.81 1.52 3.09
N VAL A 141 11.33 1.06 1.94
CA VAL A 141 12.44 0.11 1.84
C VAL A 141 13.68 0.90 1.50
N ARG A 142 14.71 0.86 2.35
CA ARG A 142 15.93 1.63 2.16
C ARG A 142 17.17 0.75 2.14
N ALA A 143 18.05 1.04 1.19
CA ALA A 143 19.42 0.56 1.18
C ALA A 143 20.33 1.63 1.79
N THR A 144 21.01 1.30 2.87
CA THR A 144 22.06 2.14 3.46
C THR A 144 23.41 1.58 3.03
N VAL A 145 24.19 2.40 2.31
CA VAL A 145 25.49 2.04 1.76
C VAL A 145 26.58 2.71 2.60
N PRO A 146 27.25 1.97 3.50
CA PRO A 146 28.38 2.48 4.24
C PRO A 146 29.63 2.53 3.34
N GLY A 147 29.97 3.70 2.78
CA GLY A 147 31.16 3.87 1.95
C GLY A 147 31.21 2.90 0.76
N ASN A 148 32.37 2.27 0.51
CA ASN A 148 32.53 1.27 -0.57
C ASN A 148 32.16 -0.16 -0.15
N CYS A 149 31.27 -0.32 0.83
CA CYS A 149 30.85 -1.62 1.36
C CYS A 149 29.47 -2.02 0.84
N ARG A 150 29.10 -3.25 1.18
CA ARG A 150 27.79 -3.83 0.90
C ARG A 150 26.65 -3.04 1.54
N ALA A 151 25.56 -2.90 0.81
CA ALA A 151 24.36 -2.23 1.30
C ALA A 151 23.66 -3.04 2.42
N ASP A 152 23.30 -2.35 3.48
CA ASP A 152 22.42 -2.84 4.53
C ASP A 152 20.98 -2.45 4.19
N TRP A 153 20.07 -3.42 4.23
CA TRP A 153 18.68 -3.22 3.83
C TRP A 153 17.75 -3.24 5.03
N SER A 154 16.86 -2.27 5.09
CA SER A 154 15.80 -2.19 6.10
C SER A 154 14.50 -1.71 5.50
N TRP A 155 13.41 -1.98 6.20
CA TRP A 155 12.11 -1.41 5.90
C TRP A 155 11.47 -0.83 7.16
N HIS A 156 10.70 0.23 6.98
CA HIS A 156 9.82 0.82 7.97
C HIS A 156 8.44 0.96 7.35
N ALA A 157 7.39 0.66 8.09
CA ALA A 157 6.03 0.68 7.60
C ALA A 157 5.06 1.17 8.64
N PHE A 158 3.97 1.76 8.17
CA PHE A 158 2.83 2.14 8.98
C PHE A 158 1.56 1.58 8.38
N ALA A 159 0.56 1.30 9.20
CA ALA A 159 -0.74 0.84 8.75
C ALA A 159 -1.89 1.43 9.58
N LEU A 160 -2.98 1.76 8.87
CA LEU A 160 -4.31 1.97 9.41
C LEU A 160 -5.29 1.15 8.57
N GLY A 161 -5.82 0.08 9.14
CA GLY A 161 -6.71 -0.88 8.46
C GLY A 161 -6.10 -2.27 8.40
N ASP A 162 -6.47 -3.02 7.37
CA ASP A 162 -6.18 -4.45 7.19
C ASP A 162 -5.44 -4.77 5.88
N SER A 163 -5.06 -3.76 5.10
CA SER A 163 -4.00 -3.93 4.10
C SER A 163 -2.69 -4.29 4.80
N CYS A 164 -1.99 -5.32 4.31
CA CYS A 164 -0.85 -5.91 5.03
C CYS A 164 0.46 -5.85 4.25
N LEU A 165 1.55 -5.65 4.99
CA LEU A 165 2.92 -5.87 4.57
C LEU A 165 3.38 -7.27 4.97
N PHE A 166 4.13 -7.93 4.08
CA PHE A 166 4.78 -9.20 4.33
C PHE A 166 6.28 -9.11 4.05
N HIS A 167 7.10 -9.49 5.02
CA HIS A 167 8.51 -9.81 4.78
C HIS A 167 8.59 -11.29 4.40
N VAL A 168 9.09 -11.55 3.20
CA VAL A 168 9.22 -12.89 2.64
C VAL A 168 10.69 -13.23 2.39
N ARG A 169 11.10 -14.43 2.81
CA ARG A 169 12.42 -15.00 2.52
C ARG A 169 12.27 -16.42 2.01
N ASP A 170 12.89 -16.72 0.87
CA ASP A 170 12.78 -18.02 0.19
C ASP A 170 11.31 -18.41 -0.06
N GLY A 171 10.47 -17.42 -0.39
CA GLY A 171 9.02 -17.58 -0.61
C GLY A 171 8.19 -17.79 0.67
N VAL A 172 8.81 -17.93 1.84
CA VAL A 172 8.13 -18.12 3.13
C VAL A 172 7.94 -16.77 3.81
N VAL A 173 6.70 -16.51 4.27
CA VAL A 173 6.37 -15.34 5.09
C VAL A 173 7.10 -15.46 6.43
N ARG A 174 7.95 -14.48 6.73
CA ARG A 174 8.70 -14.36 8.00
C ARG A 174 8.03 -13.41 8.97
N ARG A 175 7.36 -12.39 8.43
CA ARG A 175 6.59 -11.41 9.19
C ARG A 175 5.42 -10.94 8.36
N ALA A 176 4.30 -10.73 9.03
CA ALA A 176 3.12 -10.05 8.52
C ALA A 176 2.80 -8.86 9.44
N PHE A 177 2.18 -7.83 8.88
CA PHE A 177 1.84 -6.58 9.57
C PHE A 177 0.73 -5.86 8.79
N PRO A 178 -0.29 -5.23 9.42
CA PRO A 178 -0.54 -5.21 10.86
C PRO A 178 -1.23 -6.49 11.37
N LEU A 179 -1.83 -7.28 10.48
CA LEU A 179 -2.47 -8.55 10.85
C LEU A 179 -1.46 -9.70 10.66
N GLU A 180 -1.42 -10.60 11.64
CA GLU A 180 -0.51 -11.75 11.66
C GLU A 180 -1.18 -13.07 11.30
N ASP A 181 -2.51 -13.12 11.35
CA ASP A 181 -3.33 -14.30 11.06
C ASP A 181 -4.61 -13.92 10.30
N VAL A 182 -5.30 -14.94 9.77
CA VAL A 182 -6.50 -14.74 8.96
C VAL A 182 -7.71 -14.32 9.82
N GLU A 183 -7.71 -14.66 11.10
CA GLU A 183 -8.73 -14.32 12.08
C GLU A 183 -8.77 -12.81 12.40
N GLY A 184 -7.65 -12.11 12.19
CA GLY A 184 -7.57 -10.65 12.30
C GLY A 184 -8.39 -9.88 11.26
N PHE A 185 -8.75 -10.51 10.13
CA PHE A 185 -9.60 -9.88 9.12
C PHE A 185 -11.05 -9.84 9.60
N GLY A 186 -11.62 -8.65 9.65
CA GLY A 186 -12.99 -8.40 10.09
C GLY A 186 -13.85 -7.75 9.01
N ILE A 187 -15.05 -7.32 9.41
CA ILE A 187 -15.97 -6.57 8.53
C ILE A 187 -15.83 -5.05 8.67
N THR A 188 -15.12 -4.58 9.70
CA THR A 188 -14.95 -3.16 10.01
C THR A 188 -13.51 -2.87 10.41
N PRO A 189 -12.57 -2.84 9.46
CA PRO A 189 -11.21 -2.40 9.75
C PRO A 189 -11.19 -0.92 10.18
N GLN A 190 -10.08 -0.49 10.77
CA GLN A 190 -9.88 0.93 11.04
C GLN A 190 -9.62 1.65 9.72
N LEU A 191 -10.42 2.66 9.40
CA LEU A 191 -10.35 3.37 8.12
C LEU A 191 -10.04 4.85 8.33
N LEU A 192 -9.24 5.41 7.42
CA LEU A 192 -9.00 6.85 7.35
C LEU A 192 -10.13 7.49 6.55
N GLY A 193 -10.90 8.36 7.20
CA GLY A 193 -11.98 9.11 6.57
C GLY A 193 -11.49 10.39 5.90
N SER A 194 -12.00 10.71 4.72
CA SER A 194 -11.64 11.90 3.94
C SER A 194 -12.06 13.24 4.59
N ARG A 195 -12.87 13.17 5.65
CA ARG A 195 -13.33 14.31 6.45
C ARG A 195 -12.89 14.20 7.91
N ASN A 196 -12.06 13.21 8.24
CA ASN A 196 -11.46 13.12 9.56
C ASN A 196 -10.34 14.16 9.65
N HIS A 197 -10.40 15.02 10.67
CA HIS A 197 -9.38 16.03 10.94
C HIS A 197 -8.72 15.83 12.31
N ASP A 198 -9.06 14.75 13.01
CA ASP A 198 -8.46 14.40 14.30
C ASP A 198 -7.13 13.67 14.09
N THR A 199 -6.07 14.46 13.89
CA THR A 199 -4.71 13.97 13.66
C THR A 199 -4.19 13.18 14.85
N ALA A 200 -4.53 13.57 16.08
CA ALA A 200 -4.11 12.89 17.29
C ALA A 200 -4.71 11.48 17.37
N LEU A 201 -6.01 11.32 17.07
CA LEU A 201 -6.64 10.01 17.04
C LEU A 201 -6.09 9.12 15.92
N VAL A 202 -5.77 9.71 14.76
CA VAL A 202 -5.15 8.95 13.65
C VAL A 202 -3.76 8.48 14.05
N ALA A 203 -2.94 9.34 14.67
CA ALA A 203 -1.60 8.97 15.15
C ALA A 203 -1.65 7.89 16.24
N GLU A 204 -2.59 7.98 17.19
CA GLU A 204 -2.80 6.96 18.23
C GLU A 204 -3.13 5.58 17.63
N ARG A 205 -3.88 5.57 16.54
CA ARG A 205 -4.34 4.35 15.86
C ARG A 205 -3.36 3.81 14.83
N LEU A 206 -2.39 4.62 14.42
CA LEU A 206 -1.41 4.23 13.42
C LEU A 206 -0.49 3.17 14.01
N GLN A 207 -0.46 2.01 13.38
CA GLN A 207 0.47 0.96 13.77
C GLN A 207 1.78 1.15 13.02
N LEU A 208 2.90 0.81 13.66
CA LEU A 208 4.23 0.85 13.06
C LEU A 208 4.92 -0.50 13.14
N ALA A 209 5.71 -0.81 12.12
CA ALA A 209 6.64 -1.93 12.15
C ALA A 209 7.90 -1.60 11.35
N HIS A 210 9.00 -2.27 11.69
CA HIS A 210 10.25 -2.15 10.95
C HIS A 210 10.98 -3.49 10.96
N GLY A 211 11.88 -3.69 10.00
CA GLY A 211 12.67 -4.91 9.91
C GLY A 211 13.91 -4.74 9.03
N THR A 212 14.77 -5.75 9.06
CA THR A 212 15.96 -5.84 8.20
C THR A 212 15.74 -6.88 7.10
N LEU A 213 16.40 -6.67 5.97
CA LEU A 213 16.33 -7.55 4.80
C LEU A 213 17.71 -8.09 4.47
N ALA A 214 17.75 -9.36 4.06
CA ALA A 214 18.90 -9.92 3.38
C ALA A 214 18.69 -9.82 1.85
N PRO A 215 19.75 -9.84 1.04
CA PRO A 215 19.60 -9.95 -0.40
C PRO A 215 18.81 -11.19 -0.82
N GLY A 216 17.90 -11.00 -1.77
CA GLY A 216 16.91 -12.00 -2.17
C GLY A 216 15.60 -11.94 -1.38
N ASP A 217 15.55 -11.24 -0.23
CA ASP A 217 14.29 -11.03 0.50
C ASP A 217 13.34 -10.14 -0.30
N GLU A 218 12.05 -10.30 0.00
CA GLU A 218 10.97 -9.53 -0.59
C GLU A 218 10.13 -8.84 0.49
N VAL A 219 9.62 -7.66 0.15
CA VAL A 219 8.57 -6.94 0.87
C VAL A 219 7.35 -6.88 -0.05
N LEU A 220 6.24 -7.44 0.40
CA LEU A 220 4.96 -7.42 -0.32
C LEU A 220 3.99 -6.51 0.43
N LEU A 221 3.36 -5.55 -0.24
CA LEU A 221 2.21 -4.82 0.29
C LEU A 221 0.97 -5.32 -0.47
N ALA A 222 -0.06 -5.71 0.26
CA ALA A 222 -1.26 -6.31 -0.30
C ALA A 222 -2.54 -5.72 0.31
N SER A 223 -3.59 -5.56 -0.52
CA SER A 223 -4.95 -5.32 -0.03
C SER A 223 -5.53 -6.59 0.62
N ASP A 224 -6.67 -6.44 1.30
CA ASP A 224 -7.14 -7.41 2.29
C ASP A 224 -7.38 -8.82 1.71
N ALA A 225 -7.94 -8.92 0.50
CA ALA A 225 -8.26 -10.19 -0.14
C ALA A 225 -7.01 -11.02 -0.44
N LEU A 226 -5.92 -10.37 -0.87
CA LEU A 226 -4.64 -11.04 -1.11
C LEU A 226 -3.87 -11.27 0.20
N ALA A 227 -3.95 -10.35 1.15
CA ALA A 227 -3.34 -10.50 2.46
C ALA A 227 -3.94 -11.71 3.23
N ALA A 228 -5.26 -11.84 3.23
CA ALA A 228 -5.96 -13.00 3.79
C ALA A 228 -5.59 -14.30 3.07
N TRP A 229 -5.41 -14.26 1.74
CA TRP A 229 -4.91 -15.42 0.99
C TRP A 229 -3.48 -15.79 1.42
N LEU A 230 -2.57 -14.82 1.61
CA LEU A 230 -1.19 -15.07 2.06
C LEU A 230 -1.12 -15.67 3.46
N LEU A 231 -2.00 -15.25 4.36
CA LEU A 231 -2.09 -15.71 5.75
C LEU A 231 -2.91 -16.99 5.93
N SER A 232 -3.55 -17.49 4.87
CA SER A 232 -4.43 -18.66 4.97
C SER A 232 -3.66 -19.91 5.42
N PRO A 233 -4.20 -20.72 6.37
CA PRO A 233 -3.54 -21.89 6.94
C PRO A 233 -3.12 -22.96 5.91
N HIS A 234 -3.75 -22.96 4.73
CA HIS A 234 -3.38 -23.85 3.63
C HIS A 234 -1.96 -23.63 3.10
N HIS A 235 -1.35 -22.48 3.40
CA HIS A 235 -0.01 -22.11 2.95
C HIS A 235 1.05 -22.18 4.04
N GLU A 236 0.66 -22.52 5.27
CA GLU A 236 1.59 -22.81 6.34
C GLU A 236 2.54 -23.90 5.80
N HIS A 237 3.81 -23.56 5.58
CA HIS A 237 4.87 -24.39 4.97
C HIS A 237 4.93 -24.51 3.42
N ARG A 238 4.13 -23.77 2.65
CA ARG A 238 4.09 -23.89 1.15
C ARG A 238 4.74 -22.75 0.37
N ALA A 239 5.48 -21.86 1.04
CA ALA A 239 6.16 -20.74 0.41
C ALA A 239 5.25 -19.93 -0.56
N PRO A 240 4.10 -19.39 -0.08
CA PRO A 240 3.13 -18.72 -0.94
C PRO A 240 3.72 -17.51 -1.69
N GLY A 241 4.78 -16.90 -1.16
CA GLY A 241 5.52 -15.85 -1.84
C GLY A 241 6.18 -16.31 -3.14
N THR A 242 6.56 -17.58 -3.28
CA THR A 242 7.11 -18.11 -4.55
C THR A 242 6.07 -18.08 -5.67
N VAL A 243 4.79 -18.31 -5.35
CA VAL A 243 3.69 -18.22 -6.31
C VAL A 243 3.57 -16.77 -6.81
N LEU A 244 3.53 -15.81 -5.89
CA LEU A 244 3.42 -14.39 -6.22
C LEU A 244 4.65 -13.88 -6.97
N ALA A 245 5.86 -14.30 -6.58
CA ALA A 245 7.09 -13.97 -7.29
C ALA A 245 7.02 -14.47 -8.74
N THR A 246 6.62 -15.72 -8.96
CA THR A 246 6.48 -16.31 -10.30
C THR A 246 5.46 -15.52 -11.14
N LEU A 247 4.29 -15.22 -10.58
CA LEU A 247 3.25 -14.47 -11.28
C LEU A 247 3.70 -13.04 -11.61
N ALA A 248 4.43 -12.40 -10.71
CA ALA A 248 4.92 -11.05 -10.93
C ALA A 248 5.98 -10.98 -12.04
N GLU A 249 6.83 -12.00 -12.20
CA GLU A 249 7.72 -12.13 -13.36
C GLU A 249 6.97 -12.40 -14.67
N LEU A 250 5.84 -13.11 -14.62
CA LEU A 250 5.02 -13.42 -15.79
C LEU A 250 4.11 -12.25 -16.22
N GLY A 251 3.80 -11.32 -15.30
CA GLY A 251 3.08 -10.08 -15.56
C GLY A 251 1.59 -10.09 -15.17
N ASN A 252 0.88 -9.02 -15.54
CA ASN A 252 -0.49 -8.75 -15.09
C ASN A 252 -1.53 -9.78 -15.54
N GLU A 253 -1.45 -10.29 -16.77
CA GLU A 253 -2.45 -11.23 -17.29
C GLU A 253 -2.41 -12.58 -16.57
N PRO A 254 -1.24 -13.24 -16.43
CA PRO A 254 -1.11 -14.45 -15.59
C PRO A 254 -1.52 -14.23 -14.13
N PHE A 255 -1.20 -13.07 -13.56
CA PHE A 255 -1.65 -12.71 -12.22
C PHE A 255 -3.18 -12.59 -12.13
N THR A 256 -3.82 -11.98 -13.13
CA THR A 256 -5.28 -11.86 -13.22
C THR A 256 -5.94 -13.23 -13.32
N GLU A 257 -5.48 -14.09 -14.22
CA GLU A 257 -6.01 -15.45 -14.37
C GLU A 257 -5.89 -16.26 -13.07
N TRP A 258 -4.76 -16.10 -12.37
CA TRP A 258 -4.55 -16.76 -11.09
C TRP A 258 -5.48 -16.25 -9.99
N VAL A 259 -5.71 -14.93 -9.90
CA VAL A 259 -6.68 -14.34 -8.96
C VAL A 259 -8.08 -14.89 -9.23
N GLU A 260 -8.50 -14.96 -10.49
CA GLU A 260 -9.80 -15.53 -10.86
C GLU A 260 -9.91 -17.02 -10.49
N ASP A 261 -8.85 -17.82 -10.70
CA ASP A 261 -8.82 -19.22 -10.22
C ASP A 261 -8.99 -19.30 -8.69
N GLN A 262 -8.30 -18.45 -7.93
CA GLN A 262 -8.41 -18.46 -6.46
C GLN A 262 -9.83 -18.08 -6.01
N ARG A 263 -10.49 -17.12 -6.68
CA ARG A 263 -11.89 -16.75 -6.43
C ARG A 263 -12.85 -17.90 -6.73
N VAL A 264 -12.72 -18.53 -7.90
CA VAL A 264 -13.56 -19.68 -8.30
C VAL A 264 -13.43 -20.85 -7.34
N ARG A 265 -12.23 -21.09 -6.81
CA ARG A 265 -11.95 -22.16 -5.84
C ARG A 265 -12.37 -21.81 -4.41
N GLY A 266 -12.87 -20.61 -4.15
CA GLY A 266 -13.25 -20.13 -2.82
C GLY A 266 -12.04 -19.93 -1.89
N LEU A 267 -10.83 -19.79 -2.45
CA LEU A 267 -9.60 -19.57 -1.70
C LEU A 267 -9.29 -18.08 -1.52
N MET A 268 -9.94 -17.20 -2.28
CA MET A 268 -9.80 -15.75 -2.19
C MET A 268 -11.18 -15.10 -2.27
N ARG A 269 -11.42 -14.06 -1.45
CA ARG A 269 -12.66 -13.28 -1.51
C ARG A 269 -12.81 -12.64 -2.89
N ASN A 270 -14.04 -12.54 -3.38
CA ASN A 270 -14.32 -11.75 -4.58
C ASN A 270 -14.30 -10.25 -4.23
N ASP A 271 -13.10 -9.70 -4.14
CA ASP A 271 -12.84 -8.29 -3.92
C ASP A 271 -11.69 -7.76 -4.78
N ASP A 272 -11.51 -6.44 -4.79
CA ASP A 272 -10.32 -5.83 -5.40
C ASP A 272 -9.02 -6.41 -4.82
N VAL A 273 -8.02 -6.60 -5.68
CA VAL A 273 -6.71 -7.16 -5.31
C VAL A 273 -5.63 -6.23 -5.81
N THR A 274 -4.77 -5.78 -4.90
CA THR A 274 -3.59 -4.97 -5.18
C THR A 274 -2.37 -5.60 -4.52
N LEU A 275 -1.29 -5.70 -5.29
CA LEU A 275 0.02 -6.17 -4.83
C LEU A 275 1.09 -5.17 -5.26
N ILE A 276 1.88 -4.67 -4.32
CA ILE A 276 3.21 -4.13 -4.59
C ILE A 276 4.22 -5.16 -4.12
N ARG A 277 5.09 -5.62 -5.02
CA ARG A 277 6.21 -6.49 -4.72
C ARG A 277 7.51 -5.72 -4.85
N ILE A 278 8.29 -5.70 -3.78
CA ILE A 278 9.62 -5.11 -3.72
C ILE A 278 10.61 -6.24 -3.44
N ARG A 279 11.59 -6.45 -4.32
CA ARG A 279 12.63 -7.47 -4.15
C ARG A 279 13.99 -6.84 -3.99
N VAL A 280 14.67 -7.19 -2.90
CA VAL A 280 16.08 -6.84 -2.70
C VAL A 280 16.92 -7.69 -3.65
N ARG A 281 17.66 -7.05 -4.55
CA ARG A 281 18.53 -7.76 -5.50
C ARG A 281 19.56 -8.60 -4.74
N THR A 282 19.71 -9.86 -5.13
CA THR A 282 20.91 -10.64 -4.84
C THR A 282 22.08 -10.02 -5.60
N GLU A 283 23.16 -9.69 -4.91
CA GLU A 283 24.42 -9.29 -5.55
C GLU A 283 24.89 -10.45 -6.46
N ALA A 284 25.37 -10.10 -7.66
CA ALA A 284 25.88 -11.05 -8.65
C ALA A 284 27.29 -11.56 -8.28
#